data_AF-A0A2G9T481-F1
#
_entry.id   AF-A0A2G9T481-F1
#
_cell.length_a   1.000
_cell.length_b   1.000
_cell.length_c   1.000
_cell.angle_alpha   90.00
_cell.angle_beta   90.00
_cell.angle_gamma   90.00
#
_symmetry.space_group_name_H-M   'P 1'
#
loop_
_entity.id
_entity.type
_entity.pdbx_description
1 polymer ?
#
loop_
_entity_poly.entity_id
_entity_poly.type
_entity_poly.pdbx_seq_one_letter_code
_entity_poly.pdbx_strand_id
1 'polypeptide(L)'
;MHTFGYFAIRISDIARKMAYAASLQDIEEEAEREKRLAADAAIAARQREVEAELGDKLRERDLESEKHRLQEHQERFNALLVDLVKSAEATWHEARRVLRKDERYAECDLLDKEKKESAFNEHVRTLEKKRRDAFFIVLDEHPKITTQTRWKEARRIIQDEEETFSKVA
;
A
#
# COMPACT_ATOMS: atom_id res chain seq x y z
N MET A 1 -44.28 85.66 -17.31
CA MET A 1 -44.30 84.52 -16.36
C MET A 1 -43.78 83.19 -16.94
N HIS A 2 -43.00 83.16 -18.04
CA HIS A 2 -42.58 81.89 -18.68
C HIS A 2 -41.11 81.47 -18.44
N THR A 3 -40.31 82.26 -17.74
CA THR A 3 -38.89 81.97 -17.50
C THR A 3 -38.61 81.17 -16.22
N PHE A 4 -39.48 81.25 -15.20
CA PHE A 4 -39.32 80.53 -13.93
C PHE A 4 -39.64 79.03 -14.03
N GLY A 5 -40.65 78.64 -14.82
CA GLY A 5 -41.04 77.22 -14.99
C GLY A 5 -39.97 76.39 -15.70
N TYR A 6 -39.29 76.95 -16.70
CA TYR A 6 -38.21 76.27 -17.43
C TYR A 6 -36.97 76.03 -16.56
N PHE A 7 -36.68 76.93 -15.62
CA PHE A 7 -35.56 76.80 -14.68
C PHE A 7 -35.84 75.71 -13.63
N ALA A 8 -37.07 75.64 -13.10
CA ALA A 8 -37.48 74.62 -12.14
C ALA A 8 -37.51 73.20 -12.75
N ILE A 9 -38.00 73.04 -14.00
CA ILE A 9 -37.97 71.77 -14.72
C ILE A 9 -36.53 71.29 -14.93
N ARG A 10 -35.63 72.20 -15.34
CA ARG A 10 -34.21 71.88 -15.54
C ARG A 10 -33.50 71.46 -14.24
N ILE A 11 -33.81 72.10 -13.11
CA ILE A 11 -33.28 71.72 -11.80
C ILE A 11 -33.78 70.33 -11.38
N SER A 12 -35.06 70.03 -11.58
CA SER A 12 -35.65 68.72 -11.29
C SER A 12 -35.02 67.61 -12.16
N ASP A 13 -34.78 67.88 -13.43
CA ASP A 13 -34.12 66.92 -14.34
C ASP A 13 -32.66 66.68 -13.96
N ILE A 14 -31.94 67.71 -13.52
CA ILE A 14 -30.58 67.58 -12.99
C ILE A 14 -30.57 66.75 -11.71
N ALA A 15 -31.48 67.03 -10.77
CA ALA A 15 -31.60 66.26 -9.53
C ALA A 15 -31.92 64.78 -9.80
N ARG A 16 -32.81 64.49 -10.75
CA ARG A 16 -33.14 63.11 -11.16
C ARG A 16 -31.95 62.39 -11.81
N LYS A 17 -31.20 63.07 -12.67
CA LYS A 17 -29.97 62.52 -13.27
C LYS A 17 -28.89 62.25 -12.23
N MET A 18 -28.73 63.13 -11.25
CA MET A 18 -27.79 62.93 -10.14
C MET A 18 -28.19 61.75 -9.26
N ALA A 19 -29.48 61.61 -8.93
CA ALA A 19 -29.98 60.47 -8.17
C ALA A 19 -29.79 59.13 -8.93
N TYR A 20 -30.03 59.13 -10.25
CA TYR A 20 -29.79 57.95 -11.08
C TYR A 20 -28.30 57.59 -11.17
N ALA A 21 -27.43 58.58 -11.33
CA ALA A 21 -25.98 58.37 -11.34
C ALA A 21 -25.46 57.80 -10.00
N ALA A 22 -25.96 58.31 -8.87
CA ALA A 22 -25.64 57.77 -7.55
C ALA A 22 -26.09 56.30 -7.41
N SER A 23 -27.34 55.98 -7.83
CA SER A 23 -27.84 54.61 -7.78
C SER A 23 -27.05 53.64 -8.68
N LEU A 24 -26.54 54.10 -9.81
CA LEU A 24 -25.68 53.30 -10.68
C LEU A 24 -24.32 53.04 -10.03
N GLN A 25 -23.73 54.03 -9.36
CA GLN A 25 -22.49 53.84 -8.59
C GLN A 25 -22.68 52.83 -7.47
N ASP A 26 -23.78 52.91 -6.70
CA ASP A 26 -24.07 51.95 -5.62
C ASP A 26 -24.19 50.50 -6.16
N ILE A 27 -24.84 50.32 -7.32
CA ILE A 27 -24.99 49.02 -8.00
C ILE A 27 -23.63 48.50 -8.50
N GLU A 28 -22.80 49.37 -9.08
CA GLU A 28 -21.46 48.99 -9.55
C GLU A 28 -20.55 48.59 -8.37
N GLU A 29 -20.59 49.33 -7.26
CA GLU A 29 -19.84 49.01 -6.04
C GLU A 29 -20.30 47.69 -5.42
N GLU A 30 -21.61 47.40 -5.43
CA GLU A 30 -22.16 46.14 -4.95
C GLU A 30 -21.76 44.95 -5.84
N ALA A 31 -21.84 45.11 -7.16
CA ALA A 31 -21.38 44.09 -8.11
C ALA A 31 -19.86 43.84 -8.00
N GLU A 32 -19.06 44.85 -7.71
CA GLU A 32 -17.62 44.68 -7.47
C GLU A 32 -17.35 43.93 -6.15
N ARG A 33 -18.10 44.25 -5.08
CA ARG A 33 -18.03 43.51 -3.80
C ARG A 33 -18.40 42.04 -3.99
N GLU A 34 -19.47 41.75 -4.72
CA GLU A 34 -19.89 40.36 -5.01
C GLU A 34 -18.82 39.60 -5.80
N LYS A 35 -18.20 40.23 -6.81
CA LYS A 35 -17.09 39.63 -7.57
C LYS A 35 -15.89 39.29 -6.67
N ARG A 36 -15.54 40.18 -5.74
CA ARG A 36 -14.46 39.94 -4.77
C ARG A 36 -14.80 38.79 -3.83
N LEU A 37 -16.00 38.78 -3.26
CA LEU A 37 -16.46 37.69 -2.39
C LEU A 37 -16.51 36.34 -3.12
N ALA A 38 -16.96 36.32 -4.38
CA ALA A 38 -16.97 35.11 -5.19
C ALA A 38 -15.54 34.61 -5.51
N ALA A 39 -14.61 35.53 -5.81
CA ALA A 39 -13.21 35.20 -6.02
C ALA A 39 -12.56 34.66 -4.74
N ASP A 40 -12.78 35.30 -3.59
CA ASP A 40 -12.28 34.87 -2.29
C ASP A 40 -12.86 33.49 -1.90
N ALA A 41 -14.15 33.26 -2.16
CA ALA A 41 -14.79 31.97 -1.94
C ALA A 41 -14.22 30.87 -2.82
N ALA A 42 -13.93 31.16 -4.10
CA ALA A 42 -13.30 30.22 -5.02
C ALA A 42 -11.86 29.86 -4.58
N ILE A 43 -11.08 30.86 -4.14
CA ILE A 43 -9.73 30.65 -3.60
C ILE A 43 -9.80 29.79 -2.33
N ALA A 44 -10.70 30.10 -1.41
CA ALA A 44 -10.87 29.35 -0.18
C ALA A 44 -11.32 27.90 -0.43
N ALA A 45 -12.23 27.68 -1.39
CA ALA A 45 -12.64 26.33 -1.80
C ALA A 45 -11.46 25.54 -2.36
N ARG A 46 -10.65 26.16 -3.22
CA ARG A 46 -9.47 25.52 -3.79
C ARG A 46 -8.40 25.21 -2.74
N GLN A 47 -8.17 26.12 -1.80
CA GLN A 47 -7.24 25.89 -0.69
C GLN A 47 -7.67 24.68 0.15
N ARG A 48 -8.97 24.57 0.47
CA ARG A 48 -9.50 23.41 1.20
C ARG A 48 -9.31 22.10 0.43
N GLU A 49 -9.52 22.10 -0.89
CA GLU A 49 -9.26 20.91 -1.72
C GLU A 49 -7.78 20.50 -1.69
N VAL A 50 -6.88 21.46 -1.84
CA VAL A 50 -5.43 21.21 -1.82
C VAL A 50 -4.98 20.68 -0.46
N GLU A 51 -5.50 21.26 0.64
CA GLU A 51 -5.22 20.80 2.00
C GLU A 51 -5.73 19.37 2.23
N ALA A 52 -6.94 19.05 1.75
CA ALA A 52 -7.49 17.69 1.83
C ALA A 52 -6.64 16.69 1.03
N GLU A 53 -6.30 17.00 -0.21
CA GLU A 53 -5.47 16.14 -1.07
C GLU A 53 -4.07 15.93 -0.47
N LEU A 54 -3.46 16.97 0.09
CA LEU A 54 -2.17 16.87 0.77
C LEU A 54 -2.27 15.96 2.00
N GLY A 55 -3.33 16.12 2.81
CA GLY A 55 -3.59 15.26 3.97
C GLY A 55 -3.72 13.77 3.58
N ASP A 56 -4.43 13.48 2.49
CA ASP A 56 -4.57 12.12 1.99
C ASP A 56 -3.25 11.54 1.49
N LYS A 57 -2.47 12.31 0.73
CA LYS A 57 -1.14 11.88 0.25
C LYS A 57 -0.17 11.60 1.39
N LEU A 58 -0.16 12.44 2.43
CA LEU A 58 0.68 12.22 3.60
C LEU A 58 0.30 10.94 4.33
N ARG A 59 -0.99 10.72 4.56
CA ARG A 59 -1.49 9.49 5.19
C ARG A 59 -1.17 8.25 4.35
N GLU A 60 -1.32 8.31 3.04
CA GLU A 60 -0.97 7.20 2.14
C GLU A 60 0.52 6.88 2.21
N ARG A 61 1.39 7.91 2.13
CA ARG A 61 2.83 7.76 2.28
C ARG A 61 3.22 7.11 3.59
N ASP A 62 2.61 7.53 4.71
CA ASP A 62 2.91 6.97 6.02
C ASP A 62 2.51 5.49 6.10
N LEU A 63 1.34 5.13 5.57
CA LEU A 63 0.89 3.74 5.49
C LEU A 63 1.80 2.88 4.60
N GLU A 64 2.23 3.40 3.46
CA GLU A 64 3.15 2.72 2.56
C GLU A 64 4.52 2.51 3.22
N SER A 65 5.04 3.53 3.91
CA SER A 65 6.31 3.45 4.64
C SER A 65 6.26 2.39 5.74
N GLU A 66 5.17 2.33 6.52
CA GLU A 66 4.98 1.31 7.54
C GLU A 66 4.86 -0.10 6.96
N LYS A 67 4.18 -0.26 5.81
CA LYS A 67 4.08 -1.54 5.11
C LYS A 67 5.45 -2.02 4.61
N HIS A 68 6.23 -1.15 3.98
CA HIS A 68 7.58 -1.49 3.54
C HIS A 68 8.46 -1.90 4.71
N ARG A 69 8.42 -1.14 5.81
CA ARG A 69 9.17 -1.49 7.02
C ARG A 69 8.78 -2.87 7.55
N LEU A 70 7.48 -3.19 7.62
CA LEU A 70 7.04 -4.52 8.05
C LEU A 70 7.50 -5.62 7.07
N GLN A 71 7.43 -5.34 5.76
CA GLN A 71 7.85 -6.27 4.72
C GLN A 71 9.35 -6.58 4.79
N GLU A 72 10.21 -5.58 5.03
CA GLU A 72 11.64 -5.80 5.20
C GLU A 72 11.94 -6.76 6.36
N HIS A 73 11.24 -6.61 7.50
CA HIS A 73 11.40 -7.52 8.63
C HIS A 73 10.90 -8.93 8.29
N GLN A 74 9.83 -9.05 7.50
CA GLN A 74 9.33 -10.32 6.99
C GLN A 74 10.34 -11.01 6.08
N GLU A 75 10.95 -10.27 5.15
CA GLU A 75 11.96 -10.79 4.23
C GLU A 75 13.24 -11.22 4.96
N ARG A 76 13.72 -10.43 5.93
CA ARG A 76 14.84 -10.81 6.80
C ARG A 76 14.55 -12.10 7.57
N PHE A 77 13.35 -12.22 8.14
CA PHE A 77 12.97 -13.42 8.87
C PHE A 77 12.87 -14.64 7.94
N ASN A 78 12.31 -14.47 6.73
CA ASN A 78 12.26 -15.53 5.73
C ASN A 78 13.66 -15.98 5.29
N ALA A 79 14.59 -15.05 5.10
CA ALA A 79 15.99 -15.38 4.80
C ALA A 79 16.63 -16.20 5.94
N LEU A 80 16.38 -15.82 7.19
CA LEU A 80 16.85 -16.56 8.36
C LEU A 80 16.27 -18.00 8.42
N LEU A 81 14.99 -18.17 8.08
CA LEU A 81 14.36 -19.48 7.97
C LEU A 81 15.01 -20.33 6.87
N VAL A 82 15.27 -19.75 5.70
CA VAL A 82 15.98 -20.43 4.62
C VAL A 82 17.35 -20.88 5.08
N ASP A 83 18.10 -20.08 5.83
CA ASP A 83 19.45 -20.40 6.27
C ASP A 83 19.49 -21.48 7.37
N LEU A 84 18.59 -21.40 8.35
CA LEU A 84 18.68 -22.19 9.59
C LEU A 84 17.67 -23.34 9.69
N VAL A 85 16.60 -23.33 8.90
CA VAL A 85 15.55 -24.36 8.89
C VAL A 85 15.59 -25.10 7.55
N LYS A 86 16.37 -26.19 7.52
CA LYS A 86 16.55 -27.05 6.34
C LYS A 86 15.69 -28.31 6.34
N SER A 87 15.02 -28.61 7.45
CA SER A 87 14.20 -29.81 7.56
C SER A 87 12.73 -29.45 7.64
N ALA A 88 11.92 -30.10 6.80
CA ALA A 88 10.47 -30.03 6.87
C ALA A 88 9.90 -30.68 8.16
N GLU A 89 10.68 -31.53 8.82
CA GLU A 89 10.28 -32.20 10.07
C GLU A 89 10.58 -31.35 11.32
N ALA A 90 11.18 -30.17 11.15
CA ALA A 90 11.48 -29.28 12.27
C ALA A 90 10.17 -28.80 12.92
N THR A 91 10.15 -28.76 14.26
CA THR A 91 9.05 -28.13 14.98
C THR A 91 9.32 -26.65 15.22
N TRP A 92 8.26 -25.85 15.36
CA TRP A 92 8.41 -24.43 15.71
C TRP A 92 9.21 -24.22 17.00
N HIS A 93 9.02 -25.11 18.00
CA HIS A 93 9.73 -25.02 19.27
C HIS A 93 11.24 -25.18 19.10
N GLU A 94 11.68 -26.17 18.32
CA GLU A 94 13.10 -26.42 18.05
C GLU A 94 13.70 -25.33 17.16
N ALA A 95 13.01 -24.98 16.07
CA ALA A 95 13.45 -23.93 15.16
C ALA A 95 13.62 -22.60 15.89
N ARG A 96 12.65 -22.20 16.71
CA ARG A 96 12.72 -20.96 17.50
C ARG A 96 13.91 -20.94 18.47
N ARG A 97 14.32 -22.08 19.02
CA ARG A 97 15.53 -22.17 19.88
C ARG A 97 16.81 -21.93 19.10
N VAL A 98 16.87 -22.36 17.84
CA VAL A 98 18.02 -22.11 16.95
C VAL A 98 18.01 -20.67 16.45
N LEU A 99 16.88 -20.20 15.93
CA LEU A 99 16.71 -18.85 15.38
C LEU A 99 17.10 -17.77 16.40
N ARG A 100 16.72 -17.93 17.67
CA ARG A 100 17.04 -16.96 18.74
C ARG A 100 18.52 -16.82 19.09
N LYS A 101 19.36 -17.76 18.66
CA LYS A 101 20.81 -17.67 18.84
C LYS A 101 21.49 -16.84 17.75
N ASP A 102 20.81 -16.62 16.64
CA ASP A 102 21.29 -15.79 15.54
C ASP A 102 20.99 -14.31 15.82
N GLU A 103 21.98 -13.45 15.68
CA GLU A 103 21.87 -12.01 15.97
C GLU A 103 20.79 -11.34 15.09
N ARG A 104 20.61 -11.80 13.85
CA ARG A 104 19.62 -11.28 12.89
C ARG A 104 18.18 -11.47 13.37
N TYR A 105 17.93 -12.41 14.29
CA TYR A 105 16.59 -12.61 14.84
C TYR A 105 16.10 -11.39 15.63
N ALA A 106 17.01 -10.63 16.24
CA ALA A 106 16.69 -9.40 16.94
C ALA A 106 16.22 -8.29 15.98
N GLU A 107 16.69 -8.30 14.73
CA GLU A 107 16.30 -7.35 13.68
C GLU A 107 14.88 -7.59 13.13
N CYS A 108 14.22 -8.66 13.55
CA CYS A 108 12.87 -9.04 13.12
C CYS A 108 11.82 -8.73 14.21
N ASP A 109 12.04 -7.71 15.03
CA ASP A 109 11.22 -7.37 16.21
C ASP A 109 9.80 -6.85 15.90
N LEU A 110 9.60 -6.20 14.75
CA LEU A 110 8.26 -5.78 14.27
C LEU A 110 7.31 -6.95 13.98
N LEU A 111 7.84 -8.16 13.81
CA LEU A 111 7.04 -9.37 13.70
C LEU A 111 6.77 -9.93 15.09
N ASP A 112 5.49 -9.96 15.46
CA ASP A 112 5.03 -10.65 16.64
C ASP A 112 5.26 -12.17 16.55
N LYS A 113 5.00 -12.86 17.67
CA LYS A 113 5.20 -14.31 17.75
C LYS A 113 4.37 -15.08 16.72
N GLU A 114 3.12 -14.66 16.48
CA GLU A 114 2.18 -15.36 15.61
C GLU A 114 2.59 -15.24 14.15
N LYS A 115 3.01 -14.05 13.71
CA LYS A 115 3.55 -13.81 12.36
C LYS A 115 4.81 -14.63 12.11
N LYS A 116 5.72 -14.70 13.08
CA LYS A 116 6.93 -15.53 12.98
C LYS A 116 6.60 -17.01 12.87
N GLU A 117 5.65 -17.50 13.67
CA GLU A 117 5.20 -18.89 13.64
C GLU A 117 4.47 -19.23 12.33
N SER A 118 3.65 -18.31 11.82
CA SER A 118 2.99 -18.42 10.52
C SER A 118 4.01 -18.50 9.37
N ALA A 119 5.01 -17.61 9.35
CA ALA A 119 6.08 -17.61 8.36
C ALA A 119 6.92 -18.91 8.41
N PHE A 120 7.19 -19.42 9.62
CA PHE A 120 7.82 -20.72 9.80
C PHE A 120 6.99 -21.86 9.18
N ASN A 121 5.69 -21.91 9.46
CA ASN A 121 4.80 -22.93 8.93
C ASN A 121 4.72 -22.88 7.39
N GLU A 122 4.71 -21.68 6.80
CA GLU A 122 4.73 -21.50 5.35
C GLU A 122 6.06 -21.97 4.74
N HIS A 123 7.18 -21.67 5.40
CA HIS A 123 8.49 -22.17 5.01
C HIS A 123 8.53 -23.70 5.03
N VAL A 124 8.06 -24.33 6.11
CA VAL A 124 7.97 -25.80 6.21
C VAL A 124 7.14 -26.40 5.09
N ARG A 125 5.96 -25.83 4.77
CA ARG A 125 5.15 -26.27 3.62
C ARG A 125 5.89 -26.16 2.30
N THR A 126 6.69 -25.11 2.14
CA THR A 126 7.53 -24.91 0.96
C THR A 126 8.63 -25.99 0.88
N LEU A 127 9.26 -26.35 1.99
CA LEU A 127 10.23 -27.44 2.06
C LEU A 127 9.60 -28.80 1.72
N GLU A 128 8.42 -29.09 2.27
CA GLU A 128 7.67 -30.32 1.93
C GLU A 128 7.34 -30.39 0.44
N LYS A 129 6.91 -29.26 -0.14
CA LYS A 129 6.62 -29.18 -1.57
C LYS A 129 7.88 -29.45 -2.40
N LYS A 130 9.00 -28.80 -2.09
CA LYS A 130 10.29 -29.02 -2.78
C LYS A 130 10.75 -30.48 -2.69
N ARG A 131 10.64 -31.10 -1.51
CA ARG A 131 10.94 -32.52 -1.31
C ARG A 131 10.07 -33.42 -2.19
N ARG A 132 8.76 -33.16 -2.25
CA ARG A 132 7.83 -33.91 -3.11
C ARG A 132 8.14 -33.72 -4.60
N ASP A 133 8.39 -32.48 -5.02
CA ASP A 133 8.68 -32.17 -6.41
C ASP A 133 9.99 -32.86 -6.84
N ALA A 134 11.03 -32.82 -6.01
CA ALA A 134 12.28 -33.55 -6.24
C ALA A 134 12.07 -35.07 -6.30
N PHE A 135 11.23 -35.62 -5.42
CA PHE A 135 10.88 -37.04 -5.47
C PHE A 135 10.21 -37.44 -6.79
N PHE A 136 9.28 -36.63 -7.30
CA PHE A 136 8.65 -36.90 -8.59
C PHE A 136 9.62 -36.76 -9.77
N ILE A 137 10.55 -35.81 -9.72
CA ILE A 137 11.62 -35.68 -10.72
C ILE A 137 12.45 -36.97 -10.77
N VAL A 138 12.86 -37.50 -9.62
CA VAL A 138 13.61 -38.77 -9.55
C VAL A 138 12.81 -39.91 -10.18
N LEU A 139 11.51 -40.00 -9.92
CA LEU A 139 10.69 -41.06 -10.51
C LEU A 139 10.55 -40.95 -12.04
N ASP A 140 10.45 -39.73 -12.56
CA ASP A 140 10.24 -39.46 -13.98
C ASP A 140 11.53 -39.62 -14.80
N GLU A 141 12.66 -39.19 -14.24
CA GLU A 141 13.96 -39.17 -14.93
C GLU A 141 14.76 -40.47 -14.75
N HIS A 142 14.49 -41.27 -13.71
CA HIS A 142 15.35 -42.41 -13.40
C HIS A 142 15.18 -43.54 -14.43
N PRO A 143 16.24 -43.92 -15.18
CA PRO A 143 16.15 -44.76 -16.38
C PRO A 143 15.67 -46.20 -16.12
N LYS A 144 15.77 -46.69 -14.87
CA LYS A 144 15.28 -48.02 -14.47
C LYS A 144 13.82 -48.01 -14.01
N ILE A 145 13.21 -46.83 -13.84
CA ILE A 145 11.79 -46.70 -13.50
C ILE A 145 11.03 -46.54 -14.81
N THR A 146 10.19 -47.53 -15.11
CA THR A 146 9.37 -47.60 -16.33
C THR A 146 7.98 -48.12 -15.96
N THR A 147 7.04 -48.07 -16.90
CA THR A 147 5.68 -48.58 -16.71
C THR A 147 5.62 -50.07 -16.32
N GLN A 148 6.69 -50.85 -16.58
CA GLN A 148 6.77 -52.28 -16.24
C GLN A 148 7.51 -52.57 -14.93
N THR A 149 8.13 -51.56 -14.32
CA THR A 149 8.95 -51.73 -13.11
C THR A 149 8.06 -52.15 -11.94
N ARG A 150 8.45 -53.22 -11.23
CA ARG A 150 7.70 -53.68 -10.05
C ARG A 150 7.98 -52.77 -8.86
N TRP A 151 6.99 -52.57 -7.99
CA TRP A 151 7.15 -51.75 -6.77
C TRP A 151 8.37 -52.14 -5.92
N LYS A 152 8.68 -53.45 -5.80
CA LYS A 152 9.84 -53.91 -5.02
C LYS A 152 11.17 -53.39 -5.57
N GLU A 153 11.28 -53.23 -6.89
CA GLU A 153 12.47 -52.70 -7.58
C GLU A 153 12.49 -51.17 -7.52
N ALA A 154 11.35 -50.54 -7.81
CA ALA A 154 11.18 -49.08 -7.67
C ALA A 154 11.50 -48.60 -6.25
N ARG A 155 11.05 -49.33 -5.21
CA ARG A 155 11.34 -49.01 -3.81
C ARG A 155 12.83 -49.05 -3.48
N ARG A 156 13.60 -49.98 -4.07
CA ARG A 156 15.05 -50.02 -3.89
C ARG A 156 15.71 -48.80 -4.52
N ILE A 157 15.32 -48.45 -5.74
CA ILE A 157 15.79 -47.25 -6.43
C ILE A 157 15.47 -45.99 -5.62
N ILE A 158 14.23 -45.85 -5.14
CA ILE A 158 13.81 -44.71 -4.30
C ILE A 158 14.68 -44.59 -3.04
N GLN A 159 15.06 -45.72 -2.45
CA GLN A 159 15.92 -45.74 -1.26
C GLN A 159 17.38 -45.37 -1.61
N ASP A 160 17.89 -45.86 -2.74
CA ASP A 160 19.22 -45.51 -3.23
C ASP A 160 19.32 -44.01 -3.58
N GLU A 161 18.22 -43.42 -4.06
CA GLU A 161 18.07 -42.00 -4.41
C GLU A 161 17.53 -41.14 -3.24
N GLU A 162 17.40 -41.68 -2.02
CA GLU A 162 16.73 -40.97 -0.90
C GLU A 162 17.34 -39.60 -0.60
N GLU A 163 18.65 -39.50 -0.73
CA GLU A 163 19.42 -38.30 -0.49
C GLU A 163 19.14 -37.19 -1.52
N THR A 164 18.72 -37.54 -2.75
CA THR A 164 18.51 -36.57 -3.84
C THR A 164 17.22 -35.77 -3.70
N PHE A 165 16.21 -36.31 -3.02
CA PHE A 165 14.99 -35.57 -2.71
C PHE A 165 14.88 -35.13 -1.25
N SER A 166 15.54 -35.83 -0.31
CA SER A 166 15.48 -35.47 1.12
C SER A 166 16.32 -34.24 1.50
N LYS A 167 17.38 -33.92 0.73
CA LYS A 167 18.26 -32.76 0.96
C LYS A 167 17.90 -31.50 0.17
N VAL A 168 16.81 -31.54 -0.61
CA VAL A 168 16.35 -30.38 -1.39
C VAL A 168 15.61 -29.36 -0.50
N ALA A 169 15.36 -29.74 0.76
CA ALA A 169 14.88 -28.89 1.83
C ALA A 169 16.03 -28.15 2.55
#